data_AF-A0AAD3HHN0-F1
#
_entry.id   AF-A0AAD3HHN0-F1
#
_cell.length_a   1.000
_cell.length_b   1.000
_cell.length_c   1.000
_cell.angle_alpha   90.00
_cell.angle_beta   90.00
_cell.angle_gamma   90.00
#
_symmetry.space_group_name_H-M   'P 1'
#
loop_
_entity.id
_entity.type
_entity.pdbx_description
1 polymer ?
#
loop_
_entity_poly.entity_id
_entity_poly.type
_entity_poly.pdbx_seq_one_letter_code
_entity_poly.pdbx_strand_id
1 'polypeptide(L)'
;MLGAPVQPYLSKLFGSTLDADCVIRFTLASDNVEPHLKKARAGAPASPPVKAAVESNKADATDSPATPISRLCETGQALNGDNVTAKDSDVKRVADAKSGDHCGPTFIGEAIPAHRVVLRCGSERFRAYMERWEQPAPAALPPGATNCPKPDTNDTNDSGHGERNIESADGTSTPLTRKRPAPDASSCALSGLPELLVPLGSEQELPAARRALRLLYSGFVPYSLGFKEILATRRMGSYLQIERCEAACNAAMVVKLEKEGRTDSSIVLDLYECWHHFPEDASFSSVLSAGQKHLVRHFGDALAILNTDRDKPGTLARQFMSLPPQAVEALLSSDDFGTDSEASVLLLLPIWFDAYANYRYGVSTGVNLCRLIRVLHLGKDCISYVLPRLDWFAATPRQRTALTALATTSDPAARKSLLMSLRRTKVDLGIDADELLKQQGCESQPDLTPRRCKWLAPARRQCLTSPDGRVYTWRVQQQDLLDGLKAALAPHDNPATVLVGICPASFVRPCHGSAAGDEDAAEVYMYGLSWQVRFVIRSDGTPSICLKCTNTMASN
;
A
#
# COMPACT_ATOMS: atom_id res chain seq x y z
N MET A 1 -19.42 24.58 -17.88
CA MET A 1 -18.40 25.21 -17.01
C MET A 1 -18.04 26.57 -17.55
N LEU A 2 -17.87 27.55 -16.66
CA LEU A 2 -17.36 28.88 -17.00
C LEU A 2 -15.96 28.68 -17.60
N GLY A 3 -15.72 29.17 -18.83
CA GLY A 3 -14.46 28.94 -19.52
C GLY A 3 -13.25 29.41 -18.70
N ALA A 4 -12.05 28.89 -19.05
CA ALA A 4 -10.76 29.33 -18.51
C ALA A 4 -10.64 30.84 -18.18
N PRO A 5 -11.20 31.80 -18.97
CA PRO A 5 -11.15 33.23 -18.62
C PRO A 5 -11.83 33.64 -17.30
N VAL A 6 -12.80 32.89 -16.77
CA VAL A 6 -13.59 33.30 -15.58
C VAL A 6 -12.91 32.92 -14.26
N GLN A 7 -11.98 31.97 -14.31
CA GLN A 7 -11.39 31.32 -13.14
C GLN A 7 -10.57 32.26 -12.23
N PRO A 8 -9.80 33.24 -12.74
CA PRO A 8 -9.10 34.20 -11.89
C PRO A 8 -10.05 35.05 -11.03
N TYR A 9 -11.22 35.40 -11.56
CA TYR A 9 -12.24 36.15 -10.82
C TYR A 9 -12.84 35.32 -9.69
N LEU A 10 -13.28 34.10 -10.00
CA LEU A 10 -13.84 33.18 -9.00
C LEU A 10 -12.86 32.88 -7.86
N SER A 11 -11.56 32.77 -8.16
CA SER A 11 -10.55 32.51 -7.13
C SER A 11 -10.49 33.61 -6.06
N LYS A 12 -10.79 34.87 -6.41
CA LYS A 12 -10.84 36.02 -5.48
C LYS A 12 -12.10 36.03 -4.62
N LEU A 13 -13.17 35.38 -5.08
CA LEU A 13 -14.44 35.32 -4.36
C LEU A 13 -14.39 34.34 -3.17
N PHE A 14 -13.49 33.36 -3.17
CA PHE A 14 -13.42 32.39 -2.08
C PHE A 14 -13.03 33.06 -0.75
N GLY A 15 -13.94 33.05 0.22
CA GLY A 15 -13.75 33.70 1.51
C GLY A 15 -13.97 35.22 1.49
N SER A 16 -14.32 35.79 0.33
CA SER A 16 -14.75 37.19 0.23
C SER A 16 -16.20 37.33 0.70
N THR A 17 -16.48 38.40 1.44
CA THR A 17 -17.87 38.79 1.79
C THR A 17 -18.56 39.54 0.66
N LEU A 18 -17.80 40.04 -0.33
CA LEU A 18 -18.36 40.67 -1.52
C LEU A 18 -19.22 39.66 -2.28
N ASP A 19 -20.49 39.99 -2.46
CA ASP A 19 -21.51 39.19 -3.16
C ASP A 19 -21.80 37.80 -2.54
N ALA A 20 -21.38 37.57 -1.30
CA ALA A 20 -21.71 36.34 -0.59
C ALA A 20 -23.21 36.30 -0.26
N ASP A 21 -23.88 35.26 -0.74
CA ASP A 21 -25.33 35.04 -0.60
C ASP A 21 -25.68 33.83 0.28
N CYS A 22 -24.65 33.16 0.83
CA CYS A 22 -24.76 32.12 1.83
C CYS A 22 -23.46 31.99 2.64
N VAL A 23 -23.52 31.20 3.71
CA VAL A 23 -22.38 30.93 4.60
C VAL A 23 -22.24 29.43 4.79
N ILE A 24 -21.04 28.89 4.65
CA ILE A 24 -20.74 27.49 4.96
C ILE A 24 -20.21 27.40 6.40
N ARG A 25 -20.84 26.55 7.21
CA ARG A 25 -20.35 26.17 8.53
C ARG A 25 -20.04 24.68 8.57
N PHE A 26 -18.93 24.33 9.21
CA PHE A 26 -18.56 22.94 9.43
C PHE A 26 -19.03 22.52 10.82
N THR A 27 -19.58 21.32 10.92
CA THR A 27 -20.03 20.73 12.18
C THR A 27 -19.35 19.40 12.40
N LEU A 28 -19.09 19.02 13.64
CA LEU A 28 -18.76 17.62 13.96
C LEU A 28 -20.02 16.79 13.78
N ALA A 29 -19.92 15.68 13.05
CA ALA A 29 -20.96 14.68 13.01
C ALA A 29 -21.14 14.15 14.45
N SER A 30 -22.24 14.55 15.10
CA SER A 30 -22.64 13.97 16.38
C SER A 30 -22.97 12.49 16.15
N ASP A 31 -22.55 11.62 17.07
CA ASP A 31 -22.74 10.16 16.94
C ASP A 31 -24.20 9.74 16.73
N ASN A 32 -25.14 10.64 17.05
CA ASN A 32 -26.59 10.46 16.95
C ASN A 32 -27.23 10.93 15.63
N VAL A 33 -26.51 11.62 14.74
CA VAL A 33 -27.10 12.21 13.53
C VAL A 33 -26.76 11.35 12.30
N GLU A 34 -27.78 10.66 11.81
CA GLU A 34 -27.87 9.97 10.51
C GLU A 34 -27.10 8.64 10.33
N PRO A 35 -27.75 7.48 10.58
CA PRO A 35 -27.16 6.17 10.29
C PRO A 35 -26.85 5.93 8.80
N HIS A 36 -27.45 6.66 7.87
CA HIS A 36 -27.20 6.49 6.44
C HIS A 36 -25.84 7.08 5.99
N LEU A 37 -25.33 8.12 6.66
CA LEU A 37 -23.99 8.66 6.41
C LEU A 37 -22.88 7.72 6.92
N LYS A 38 -23.13 6.95 8.00
CA LYS A 38 -22.20 5.92 8.47
C LYS A 38 -21.96 4.83 7.41
N LYS A 39 -22.98 4.51 6.60
CA LYS A 39 -22.88 3.50 5.52
C LYS A 39 -22.03 3.98 4.33
N ALA A 40 -22.10 5.27 3.97
CA ALA A 40 -21.20 5.86 2.97
C ALA A 40 -19.76 6.00 3.50
N ARG A 41 -19.58 6.19 4.82
CA ARG A 41 -18.28 6.29 5.48
C ARG A 41 -17.57 4.93 5.61
N ALA A 42 -18.31 3.84 5.66
CA ALA A 42 -17.82 2.46 5.73
C ALA A 42 -17.52 1.84 4.34
N GLY A 43 -17.30 2.64 3.31
CA GLY A 43 -16.85 2.20 1.98
C GLY A 43 -15.44 1.61 1.93
N ALA A 44 -14.97 0.98 3.02
CA ALA A 44 -13.97 -0.07 3.00
C ALA A 44 -14.73 -1.36 3.38
N PRO A 45 -14.91 -2.33 2.47
CA PRO A 45 -15.57 -3.57 2.84
C PRO A 45 -14.71 -4.29 3.88
N ALA A 46 -15.26 -4.47 5.09
CA ALA A 46 -14.78 -5.54 5.95
C ALA A 46 -14.96 -6.85 5.18
N SER A 47 -13.86 -7.56 4.91
CA SER A 47 -13.89 -8.89 4.32
C SER A 47 -14.91 -9.76 5.05
N PRO A 48 -15.87 -10.38 4.35
CA PRO A 48 -16.84 -11.24 5.00
C PRO A 48 -16.12 -12.44 5.65
N PRO A 49 -16.55 -12.90 6.84
CA PRO A 49 -16.08 -14.18 7.36
C PRO A 49 -16.54 -15.27 6.39
N VAL A 50 -15.57 -16.00 5.83
CA VAL A 50 -15.81 -17.18 5.00
C VAL A 50 -16.52 -18.23 5.87
N LYS A 51 -17.84 -18.34 5.71
CA LYS A 51 -18.58 -19.51 6.18
C LYS A 51 -18.18 -20.68 5.29
N ALA A 52 -17.43 -21.62 5.85
CA ALA A 52 -17.18 -22.90 5.23
C ALA A 52 -18.52 -23.63 5.05
N ALA A 53 -18.98 -23.74 3.80
CA ALA A 53 -20.01 -24.68 3.42
C ALA A 53 -19.39 -26.08 3.42
N VAL A 54 -19.77 -26.89 4.41
CA VAL A 54 -19.57 -28.34 4.40
C VAL A 54 -20.64 -28.91 3.47
N GLU A 55 -20.27 -29.19 2.23
CA GLU A 55 -21.05 -30.08 1.37
C GLU A 55 -20.49 -31.50 1.48
N SER A 56 -21.29 -32.34 2.12
CA SER A 56 -21.15 -33.79 2.17
C SER A 56 -21.35 -34.39 0.79
N ASN A 57 -20.31 -35.02 0.23
CA ASN A 57 -20.48 -36.02 -0.81
C ASN A 57 -19.87 -37.35 -0.35
N LYS A 58 -20.77 -38.33 -0.29
CA LYS A 58 -20.58 -39.72 0.11
C LYS A 58 -20.54 -40.55 -1.17
N ALA A 59 -19.41 -41.19 -1.49
CA ALA A 59 -19.38 -42.46 -2.23
C ALA A 59 -17.96 -43.04 -2.31
N ASP A 60 -17.93 -44.33 -1.99
CA ASP A 60 -17.05 -45.42 -2.37
C ASP A 60 -15.56 -45.50 -1.96
N ALA A 61 -15.34 -46.61 -1.26
CA ALA A 61 -14.10 -47.17 -0.78
C ALA A 61 -13.32 -47.88 -1.89
N THR A 62 -12.00 -47.87 -1.78
CA THR A 62 -11.13 -49.03 -2.08
C THR A 62 -9.74 -48.80 -1.46
N ASP A 63 -9.10 -49.92 -1.17
CA ASP A 63 -8.08 -50.19 -0.14
C ASP A 63 -6.68 -49.56 -0.27
N SER A 64 -6.06 -49.43 0.93
CA SER A 64 -4.60 -49.61 1.26
C SER A 64 -3.57 -48.50 0.96
N PRO A 65 -2.41 -48.50 1.67
CA PRO A 65 -2.26 -48.50 3.12
C PRO A 65 -1.36 -47.35 3.62
N ALA A 66 -1.43 -47.13 4.94
CA ALA A 66 -0.88 -46.02 5.70
C ALA A 66 0.66 -45.91 5.72
N THR A 67 1.15 -44.67 5.81
CA THR A 67 2.44 -44.32 6.44
C THR A 67 2.21 -43.14 7.39
N PRO A 68 2.75 -43.17 8.63
CA PRO A 68 2.44 -42.16 9.64
C PRO A 68 3.43 -40.98 9.57
N ILE A 69 2.91 -39.76 9.51
CA ILE A 69 3.68 -38.54 9.79
C ILE A 69 3.39 -38.15 11.24
N SER A 70 4.39 -38.38 12.09
CA SER A 70 4.39 -37.98 13.50
C SER A 70 4.45 -36.46 13.64
N ARG A 71 3.56 -35.94 14.49
CA ARG A 71 3.63 -34.62 15.10
C ARG A 71 4.88 -34.51 15.98
N LEU A 72 5.62 -33.42 15.84
CA LEU A 72 6.54 -32.90 16.85
C LEU A 72 6.41 -31.38 16.87
N CYS A 73 5.64 -30.87 17.84
CA CYS A 73 5.71 -29.50 18.30
C CYS A 73 5.32 -29.54 19.79
N GLU A 74 6.32 -29.71 20.64
CA GLU A 74 6.30 -29.28 22.03
C GLU A 74 7.71 -29.44 22.61
N THR A 75 8.36 -28.32 22.91
CA THR A 75 9.07 -28.01 24.17
C THR A 75 10.08 -26.88 23.92
N GLY A 76 9.76 -25.70 24.45
CA GLY A 76 10.68 -24.57 24.55
C GLY A 76 10.49 -23.95 25.92
N GLN A 77 11.32 -24.40 26.86
CA GLN A 77 11.32 -24.03 28.27
C GLN A 77 11.60 -22.54 28.48
N ALA A 78 10.98 -22.03 29.53
CA ALA A 78 11.21 -20.73 30.12
C ALA A 78 12.66 -20.56 30.59
N LEU A 79 13.22 -19.39 30.33
CA LEU A 79 14.26 -18.80 31.16
C LEU A 79 13.88 -17.37 31.52
N ASN A 80 13.92 -17.14 32.83
CA ASN A 80 13.82 -15.85 33.52
C ASN A 80 14.88 -14.87 33.03
N GLY A 81 14.55 -13.57 33.08
CA GLY A 81 15.49 -12.48 32.87
C GLY A 81 14.85 -11.11 33.08
N ASP A 82 14.67 -10.75 34.35
CA ASP A 82 14.82 -9.43 35.00
C ASP A 82 14.47 -8.12 34.27
N ASN A 83 13.52 -7.41 34.91
CA ASN A 83 13.57 -6.00 35.32
C ASN A 83 14.17 -4.95 34.36
N VAL A 84 13.30 -4.13 33.77
CA VAL A 84 13.51 -2.68 33.67
C VAL A 84 12.20 -1.96 33.99
N THR A 85 12.26 -1.15 35.05
CA THR A 85 11.21 -0.26 35.54
C THR A 85 10.99 0.90 34.57
N ALA A 86 9.77 1.04 34.05
CA ALA A 86 9.31 2.25 33.37
C ALA A 86 8.15 2.85 34.14
N LYS A 87 8.34 4.13 34.51
CA LYS A 87 7.50 4.96 35.36
C LYS A 87 6.07 5.08 34.83
N ASP A 88 5.11 4.81 35.71
CA ASP A 88 3.74 5.31 35.62
C ASP A 88 3.75 6.85 35.61
N SER A 89 3.16 7.42 34.57
CA SER A 89 2.69 8.81 34.59
C SER A 89 1.17 8.80 34.70
N ASP A 90 0.71 8.94 35.94
CA ASP A 90 -0.67 9.21 36.35
C ASP A 90 -1.21 10.47 35.64
N VAL A 91 -2.05 10.28 34.62
CA VAL A 91 -2.96 11.34 34.14
C VAL A 91 -4.29 11.17 34.86
N LYS A 92 -4.38 11.86 35.99
CA LYS A 92 -5.58 12.00 36.83
C LYS A 92 -6.68 12.72 36.02
N ARG A 93 -7.62 11.97 35.44
CA ARG A 93 -8.86 12.52 34.88
C ARG A 93 -9.75 12.99 36.03
N VAL A 94 -9.82 14.31 36.19
CA VAL A 94 -10.83 14.98 37.01
C VAL A 94 -12.16 14.88 36.25
N ALA A 95 -13.04 13.99 36.70
CA ALA A 95 -14.42 13.92 36.27
C ALA A 95 -15.26 14.79 37.21
N ASP A 96 -15.36 16.08 36.88
CA ASP A 96 -16.37 16.98 37.45
C ASP A 96 -16.78 17.97 36.36
N ALA A 97 -17.89 17.69 35.68
CA ALA A 97 -18.59 18.68 34.89
C ALA A 97 -20.09 18.38 34.85
N LYS A 98 -20.85 19.27 35.50
CA LYS A 98 -22.30 19.37 35.46
C LYS A 98 -22.77 19.38 34.00
N SER A 99 -23.54 18.37 33.64
CA SER A 99 -24.28 18.21 32.39
C SER A 99 -25.29 19.35 32.23
N GLY A 100 -24.88 20.41 31.54
CA GLY A 100 -25.80 21.33 30.88
C GLY A 100 -26.03 20.81 29.47
N ASP A 101 -27.21 20.26 29.24
CA ASP A 101 -27.65 19.61 28.01
C ASP A 101 -27.77 20.63 26.86
N HIS A 102 -26.64 20.95 26.22
CA HIS A 102 -26.62 21.75 25.01
C HIS A 102 -26.63 20.82 23.81
N CYS A 103 -27.84 20.34 23.47
CA CYS A 103 -28.15 19.49 22.32
C CYS A 103 -28.04 20.26 20.98
N GLY A 104 -26.95 21.00 20.78
CA GLY A 104 -26.66 21.75 19.56
C GLY A 104 -25.50 21.14 18.77
N PRO A 105 -25.45 21.32 17.44
CA PRO A 105 -24.30 20.89 16.64
C PRO A 105 -23.03 21.62 17.09
N THR A 106 -21.94 20.86 17.27
CA THR A 106 -20.62 21.45 17.57
C THR A 106 -20.01 22.00 16.29
N PHE A 107 -19.92 23.32 16.18
CA PHE A 107 -19.28 23.98 15.04
C PHE A 107 -17.76 23.92 15.14
N ILE A 108 -17.08 23.74 14.01
CA ILE A 108 -15.62 23.69 13.93
C ILE A 108 -15.11 24.76 12.96
N GLY A 109 -14.15 25.56 13.42
CA GLY A 109 -13.51 26.60 12.64
C GLY A 109 -14.44 27.76 12.28
N GLU A 110 -13.87 28.73 11.56
CA GLU A 110 -14.59 29.92 11.10
C GLU A 110 -15.55 29.59 9.96
N ALA A 111 -16.69 30.27 9.95
CA ALA A 111 -17.68 30.22 8.89
C ALA A 111 -17.11 30.85 7.60
N ILE A 112 -17.44 30.29 6.45
CA ILE A 112 -16.89 30.72 5.15
C ILE A 112 -17.99 31.37 4.33
N PRO A 113 -17.87 32.65 3.95
CA PRO A 113 -18.79 33.27 3.00
C PRO A 113 -18.68 32.57 1.64
N ALA A 114 -19.82 32.28 1.02
CA ALA A 114 -19.90 31.50 -0.20
C ALA A 114 -20.98 32.03 -1.15
N HIS A 115 -20.93 31.53 -2.38
CA HIS A 115 -21.76 31.97 -3.49
C HIS A 115 -22.60 30.78 -3.99
N ARG A 116 -23.92 30.84 -3.85
CA ARG A 116 -24.87 29.75 -4.20
C ARG A 116 -24.70 29.30 -5.64
N VAL A 117 -24.49 30.24 -6.56
CA VAL A 117 -24.27 29.92 -7.98
C VAL A 117 -23.06 29.01 -8.16
N VAL A 118 -21.93 29.31 -7.51
CA VAL A 118 -20.71 28.50 -7.61
C VAL A 118 -20.94 27.12 -6.99
N LEU A 119 -21.53 27.07 -5.80
CA LEU A 119 -21.82 25.81 -5.09
C LEU A 119 -22.79 24.92 -5.88
N ARG A 120 -23.85 25.50 -6.47
CA ARG A 120 -24.87 24.78 -7.24
C ARG A 120 -24.32 24.25 -8.55
N CYS A 121 -23.42 25.00 -9.18
CA CYS A 121 -22.83 24.59 -10.45
C CYS A 121 -21.78 23.50 -10.29
N GLY A 122 -20.94 23.53 -9.25
CA GLY A 122 -19.83 22.58 -9.15
C GLY A 122 -19.91 21.54 -8.03
N SER A 123 -21.04 21.44 -7.31
CA SER A 123 -21.31 20.32 -6.41
C SER A 123 -22.74 19.83 -6.51
N GLU A 124 -22.91 18.54 -6.78
CA GLU A 124 -24.23 17.90 -6.82
C GLU A 124 -24.88 17.91 -5.43
N ARG A 125 -24.09 17.68 -4.40
CA ARG A 125 -24.55 17.68 -3.02
C ARG A 125 -25.07 19.06 -2.59
N PHE A 126 -24.34 20.13 -2.87
CA PHE A 126 -24.80 21.48 -2.54
C PHE A 126 -26.00 21.91 -3.38
N ARG A 127 -26.07 21.49 -4.64
CA ARG A 127 -27.24 21.69 -5.50
C ARG A 127 -28.49 21.06 -4.87
N ALA A 128 -28.43 19.79 -4.48
CA ALA A 128 -29.55 19.10 -3.82
C ALA A 128 -29.96 19.79 -2.50
N TYR A 129 -28.98 20.25 -1.72
CA TYR A 129 -29.26 20.94 -0.46
C TYR A 129 -29.98 22.28 -0.67
N MET A 130 -29.56 23.06 -1.67
CA MET A 130 -30.22 24.33 -2.01
C MET A 130 -31.60 24.14 -2.65
N GLU A 131 -31.81 23.09 -3.44
CA GLU A 131 -33.15 22.77 -3.98
C GLU A 131 -34.14 22.47 -2.86
N ARG A 132 -33.70 21.79 -1.80
CA ARG A 132 -34.52 21.55 -0.61
C ARG A 132 -34.86 22.84 0.16
N TRP A 133 -33.97 23.84 0.14
CA TRP A 133 -34.23 25.15 0.74
C TRP A 133 -35.21 26.00 -0.06
N GLU A 134 -35.16 25.89 -1.39
CA GLU A 134 -36.05 26.63 -2.29
C GLU A 134 -37.45 26.03 -2.35
N GLN A 135 -37.64 24.78 -1.92
CA GLN A 135 -38.96 24.19 -1.78
C GLN A 135 -39.76 24.95 -0.71
N PRO A 136 -40.93 25.53 -1.06
CA PRO A 136 -41.77 26.18 -0.08
C PRO A 136 -42.09 25.15 1.01
N ALA A 137 -41.96 25.56 2.28
CA ALA A 137 -42.37 24.72 3.41
C ALA A 137 -43.75 24.15 3.08
N PRO A 138 -43.96 22.82 3.19
CA PRO A 138 -45.21 22.20 2.78
C PRO A 138 -46.33 22.99 3.43
N ALA A 139 -47.17 23.63 2.60
CA ALA A 139 -48.18 24.56 3.05
C ALA A 139 -48.91 23.87 4.20
N ALA A 140 -48.79 24.45 5.41
CA ALA A 140 -49.31 23.85 6.62
C ALA A 140 -50.73 23.40 6.30
N LEU A 141 -50.95 22.07 6.36
CA LEU A 141 -52.24 21.49 6.02
C LEU A 141 -53.30 22.33 6.73
N PRO A 142 -54.37 22.77 6.01
CA PRO A 142 -55.38 23.60 6.63
C PRO A 142 -55.85 22.90 7.91
N PRO A 143 -56.00 23.62 9.04
CA PRO A 143 -56.23 23.05 10.37
C PRO A 143 -57.59 22.34 10.55
N GLY A 144 -58.20 21.76 9.51
CA GLY A 144 -59.52 21.15 9.51
C GLY A 144 -59.64 19.72 8.96
N ALA A 145 -58.53 19.01 8.69
CA ALA A 145 -58.57 17.64 8.14
C ALA A 145 -58.01 16.59 9.11
N THR A 146 -58.48 16.58 10.37
CA THR A 146 -58.32 15.42 11.26
C THR A 146 -59.39 14.38 10.96
N ASN A 147 -59.18 13.55 9.94
CA ASN A 147 -59.74 12.21 9.90
C ASN A 147 -58.65 11.23 10.31
N CYS A 148 -58.36 11.16 11.61
CA CYS A 148 -57.65 10.02 12.17
C CYS A 148 -58.58 8.80 12.08
N PRO A 149 -58.17 7.69 11.44
CA PRO A 149 -58.86 6.41 11.61
C PRO A 149 -58.73 6.03 13.09
N LYS A 150 -59.87 5.82 13.75
CA LYS A 150 -59.92 5.28 15.11
C LYS A 150 -59.17 3.93 15.11
N PRO A 151 -58.20 3.71 16.01
CA PRO A 151 -57.76 2.36 16.30
C PRO A 151 -58.90 1.64 17.01
N ASP A 152 -59.32 0.50 16.45
CA ASP A 152 -60.33 -0.37 17.07
C ASP A 152 -59.84 -0.80 18.46
N THR A 153 -60.59 -0.37 19.47
CA THR A 153 -60.52 -0.84 20.84
C THR A 153 -61.07 -2.26 20.89
N ASN A 154 -60.23 -3.22 21.25
CA ASN A 154 -60.67 -4.48 21.84
C ASN A 154 -60.44 -4.42 23.35
N ASP A 155 -61.53 -4.58 24.09
CA ASP A 155 -61.59 -4.83 25.53
C ASP A 155 -60.67 -6.02 25.90
N THR A 156 -60.02 -6.08 27.06
CA THR A 156 -60.64 -6.34 28.38
C THR A 156 -59.55 -6.37 29.47
N ASN A 157 -60.00 -6.17 30.72
CA ASN A 157 -59.38 -6.53 32.01
C ASN A 157 -58.29 -5.58 32.52
N ASP A 158 -58.16 -5.27 33.81
CA ASP A 158 -58.89 -5.59 35.04
C ASP A 158 -58.21 -4.77 36.16
N SER A 159 -59.02 -4.26 37.10
CA SER A 159 -58.78 -3.85 38.49
C SER A 159 -57.40 -3.36 38.98
N GLY A 160 -57.40 -2.24 39.74
CA GLY A 160 -56.44 -2.07 40.84
C GLY A 160 -56.19 -0.66 41.35
N HIS A 161 -56.75 -0.35 42.51
CA HIS A 161 -56.61 0.86 43.36
C HIS A 161 -55.21 1.47 43.52
N GLY A 162 -55.18 2.78 43.81
CA GLY A 162 -54.10 3.40 44.60
C GLY A 162 -54.01 4.93 44.54
N GLU A 163 -54.77 5.60 45.41
CA GLU A 163 -54.61 7.03 45.73
C GLU A 163 -53.21 7.36 46.27
N ARG A 164 -52.67 8.55 45.91
CA ARG A 164 -51.96 9.44 46.85
C ARG A 164 -51.71 10.84 46.27
N ASN A 165 -52.30 11.84 46.93
CA ASN A 165 -51.94 13.25 46.92
C ASN A 165 -50.50 13.46 47.42
N ILE A 166 -49.72 14.36 46.81
CA ILE A 166 -48.76 15.25 47.49
C ILE A 166 -48.68 16.59 46.74
N GLU A 167 -48.79 17.66 47.52
CA GLU A 167 -48.74 19.08 47.19
C GLU A 167 -47.31 19.62 46.92
N SER A 168 -47.27 20.75 46.21
CA SER A 168 -46.42 21.94 46.43
C SER A 168 -44.89 21.82 46.57
N ALA A 169 -44.16 22.55 45.71
CA ALA A 169 -43.25 23.61 46.18
C ALA A 169 -42.84 24.54 45.03
N ASP A 170 -43.09 25.82 45.28
CA ASP A 170 -42.67 27.00 44.55
C ASP A 170 -41.17 27.26 44.79
N GLY A 171 -40.43 27.69 43.76
CA GLY A 171 -38.97 27.69 43.77
C GLY A 171 -38.37 28.81 42.92
N THR A 172 -38.53 30.04 43.40
CA THR A 172 -37.87 31.26 42.90
C THR A 172 -36.34 31.10 42.91
N SER A 173 -35.69 31.18 41.75
CA SER A 173 -34.23 31.33 41.66
C SER A 173 -33.84 32.49 40.74
N THR A 174 -33.04 33.38 41.32
CA THR A 174 -32.43 34.61 40.81
C THR A 174 -31.39 34.33 39.72
N PRO A 175 -31.28 35.14 38.65
CA PRO A 175 -30.26 34.94 37.63
C PRO A 175 -28.94 35.60 38.02
N LEU A 176 -27.86 34.82 38.07
CA LEU A 176 -26.48 35.31 38.13
C LEU A 176 -26.01 35.69 36.72
N THR A 177 -25.83 36.99 36.50
CA THR A 177 -25.35 37.58 35.24
C THR A 177 -23.87 37.29 35.04
N ARG A 178 -23.54 36.18 34.36
CA ARG A 178 -22.17 35.89 33.90
C ARG A 178 -21.89 36.71 32.64
N LYS A 179 -21.02 37.71 32.76
CA LYS A 179 -20.60 38.63 31.70
C LYS A 179 -19.93 37.83 30.55
N ARG A 180 -20.65 37.67 29.45
CA ARG A 180 -20.20 37.01 28.22
C ARG A 180 -19.18 37.92 27.51
N PRO A 181 -18.00 37.42 27.10
CA PRO A 181 -17.06 38.20 26.30
C PRO A 181 -17.75 38.66 25.00
N ALA A 182 -17.50 39.92 24.62
CA ALA A 182 -18.12 40.54 23.46
C ALA A 182 -17.81 39.73 22.19
N PRO A 183 -18.81 39.45 21.34
CA PRO A 183 -18.59 38.72 20.09
C PRO A 183 -17.72 39.55 19.14
N ASP A 184 -16.76 38.89 18.50
CA ASP A 184 -15.87 39.50 17.51
C ASP A 184 -16.67 40.18 16.38
N ALA A 185 -16.33 41.43 16.07
CA ALA A 185 -17.07 42.30 15.14
C ALA A 185 -17.23 41.73 13.71
N SER A 186 -16.43 40.72 13.33
CA SER A 186 -16.56 40.04 12.04
C SER A 186 -17.78 39.11 11.96
N SER A 187 -18.36 38.71 13.08
CA SER A 187 -19.53 37.81 13.13
C SER A 187 -20.83 38.51 12.70
N CYS A 188 -20.94 39.82 12.90
CA CYS A 188 -22.16 40.57 12.61
C CYS A 188 -22.45 40.76 11.12
N ALA A 189 -21.45 40.73 10.23
CA ALA A 189 -21.67 40.93 8.79
C ALA A 189 -22.32 39.71 8.10
N LEU A 190 -22.22 38.53 8.70
CA LEU A 190 -22.75 37.27 8.16
C LEU A 190 -24.08 36.87 8.78
N SER A 191 -24.55 37.61 9.81
CA SER A 191 -25.82 37.30 10.46
C SER A 191 -26.99 37.62 9.53
N GLY A 192 -27.78 36.61 9.20
CA GLY A 192 -28.96 36.73 8.32
C GLY A 192 -28.81 36.03 6.97
N LEU A 193 -27.60 35.62 6.60
CA LEU A 193 -27.40 34.78 5.41
C LEU A 193 -27.80 33.31 5.68
N PRO A 194 -28.33 32.58 4.68
CA PRO A 194 -28.57 31.15 4.79
C PRO A 194 -27.29 30.37 5.13
N GLU A 195 -27.36 29.49 6.14
CA GLU A 195 -26.21 28.71 6.62
C GLU A 195 -26.22 27.27 6.08
N LEU A 196 -25.25 26.93 5.25
CA LEU A 196 -25.00 25.59 4.75
C LEU A 196 -24.16 24.80 5.76
N LEU A 197 -24.75 23.78 6.37
CA LEU A 197 -24.04 22.92 7.34
C LEU A 197 -23.35 21.75 6.63
N VAL A 198 -22.04 21.63 6.84
CA VAL A 198 -21.22 20.53 6.32
C VAL A 198 -20.74 19.66 7.48
N PRO A 199 -21.33 18.47 7.69
CA PRO A 199 -20.89 17.58 8.74
C PRO A 199 -19.54 16.94 8.37
N LEU A 200 -18.58 17.03 9.28
CA LEU A 200 -17.26 16.43 9.18
C LEU A 200 -17.12 15.28 10.17
N GLY A 201 -16.32 14.28 9.79
CA GLY A 201 -16.07 13.11 10.60
C GLY A 201 -15.08 13.34 11.74
N SER A 202 -14.26 14.39 11.64
CA SER A 202 -13.31 14.85 12.65
C SER A 202 -12.86 16.27 12.34
N GLU A 203 -12.27 16.96 13.32
CA GLU A 203 -11.68 18.28 13.10
C GLU A 203 -10.50 18.25 12.11
N GLN A 204 -9.77 17.13 12.02
CA GLN A 204 -8.64 16.96 11.09
C GLN A 204 -9.06 17.01 9.61
N GLU A 205 -10.33 16.79 9.31
CA GLU A 205 -10.89 16.86 7.95
C GLU A 205 -11.15 18.30 7.48
N LEU A 206 -11.21 19.27 8.40
CA LEU A 206 -11.55 20.66 8.10
C LEU A 206 -10.60 21.30 7.07
N PRO A 207 -9.26 21.18 7.16
CA PRO A 207 -8.36 21.74 6.15
C PRO A 207 -8.59 21.12 4.77
N ALA A 208 -8.88 19.82 4.70
CA ALA A 208 -9.14 19.14 3.43
C ALA A 208 -10.46 19.60 2.80
N ALA A 209 -11.51 19.82 3.61
CA ALA A 209 -12.80 20.34 3.17
C ALA A 209 -12.69 21.77 2.65
N ARG A 210 -11.98 22.63 3.39
CA ARG A 210 -11.69 24.00 2.94
C ARG A 210 -10.92 24.02 1.63
N ARG A 211 -9.92 23.14 1.46
CA ARG A 211 -9.18 23.00 0.20
C ARG A 211 -10.06 22.51 -0.95
N ALA A 212 -10.93 21.54 -0.72
CA ALA A 212 -11.86 21.03 -1.74
C ALA A 212 -12.84 22.13 -2.19
N LEU A 213 -13.38 22.91 -1.26
CA LEU A 213 -14.18 24.10 -1.57
C LEU A 213 -13.36 25.17 -2.30
N ARG A 214 -12.11 25.42 -1.88
CA ARG A 214 -11.24 26.37 -2.60
C ARG A 214 -10.96 25.91 -4.03
N LEU A 215 -10.80 24.60 -4.24
CA LEU A 215 -10.63 24.01 -5.58
C LEU A 215 -11.87 24.24 -6.44
N LEU A 216 -13.07 24.20 -5.88
CA LEU A 216 -14.30 24.54 -6.61
C LEU A 216 -14.28 25.97 -7.18
N TYR A 217 -13.68 26.93 -6.48
CA TYR A 217 -13.57 28.33 -6.94
C TYR A 217 -12.36 28.57 -7.83
N SER A 218 -11.22 27.97 -7.49
CA SER A 218 -9.94 28.23 -8.15
C SER A 218 -9.62 27.27 -9.28
N GLY A 219 -10.21 26.07 -9.28
CA GLY A 219 -9.98 24.96 -10.19
C GLY A 219 -8.54 24.44 -10.25
N PHE A 220 -7.67 24.81 -9.31
CA PHE A 220 -6.32 24.26 -9.20
C PHE A 220 -6.00 23.77 -7.78
N VAL A 221 -5.19 22.72 -7.69
CA VAL A 221 -4.62 22.23 -6.42
C VAL A 221 -3.23 22.86 -6.25
N PRO A 222 -2.93 23.53 -5.12
CA PRO A 222 -1.62 24.12 -4.89
C PRO A 222 -0.50 23.08 -4.94
N TYR A 223 0.56 23.39 -5.68
CA TYR A 223 1.71 22.50 -5.86
C TYR A 223 2.52 22.24 -4.58
N SER A 224 2.45 23.16 -3.61
CA SER A 224 3.14 23.08 -2.33
C SER A 224 2.59 22.01 -1.38
N LEU A 225 1.48 21.35 -1.73
CA LEU A 225 0.89 20.30 -0.90
C LEU A 225 1.65 18.98 -1.05
N GLY A 226 1.72 18.22 0.04
CA GLY A 226 2.17 16.84 0.03
C GLY A 226 1.08 15.90 -0.51
N PHE A 227 1.47 14.65 -0.82
CA PHE A 227 0.54 13.65 -1.34
C PHE A 227 -0.60 13.35 -0.37
N LYS A 228 -0.33 13.32 0.94
CA LYS A 228 -1.33 13.10 1.98
C LYS A 228 -2.43 14.18 1.95
N GLU A 229 -2.04 15.45 1.86
CA GLU A 229 -2.98 16.56 1.81
C GLU A 229 -3.81 16.54 0.53
N ILE A 230 -3.19 16.20 -0.61
CA ILE A 230 -3.88 16.09 -1.90
C ILE A 230 -4.89 14.93 -1.87
N LEU A 231 -4.51 13.75 -1.34
CA LEU A 231 -5.41 12.61 -1.19
C LEU A 231 -6.57 12.91 -0.22
N ALA A 232 -6.30 13.60 0.89
CA ALA A 232 -7.35 14.04 1.81
C ALA A 232 -8.32 15.03 1.12
N THR A 233 -7.80 15.97 0.34
CA THR A 233 -8.62 16.91 -0.45
C THR A 233 -9.44 16.19 -1.52
N ARG A 234 -8.87 15.18 -2.21
CA ARG A 234 -9.58 14.32 -3.15
C ARG A 234 -10.75 13.61 -2.48
N ARG A 235 -10.50 12.93 -1.36
CA ARG A 235 -11.54 12.21 -0.58
C ARG A 235 -12.66 13.15 -0.16
N MET A 236 -12.32 14.34 0.31
CA MET A 236 -13.31 15.32 0.74
C MET A 236 -14.07 15.93 -0.45
N GLY A 237 -13.42 16.11 -1.60
CA GLY A 237 -14.08 16.48 -2.85
C GLY A 237 -15.12 15.46 -3.28
N SER A 238 -14.80 14.17 -3.21
CA SER A 238 -15.72 13.06 -3.47
C SER A 238 -16.91 13.08 -2.50
N TYR A 239 -16.65 13.23 -1.20
CA TYR A 239 -17.69 13.37 -0.17
C TYR A 239 -18.62 14.57 -0.40
N LEU A 240 -18.07 15.70 -0.82
CA LEU A 240 -18.82 16.92 -1.17
C LEU A 240 -19.39 16.88 -2.60
N GLN A 241 -19.16 15.79 -3.34
CA GLN A 241 -19.55 15.62 -4.75
C GLN A 241 -19.14 16.82 -5.62
N ILE A 242 -17.92 17.33 -5.41
CA ILE A 242 -17.38 18.45 -6.18
C ILE A 242 -16.91 17.92 -7.54
N GLU A 243 -17.54 18.39 -8.61
CA GLU A 243 -17.25 17.95 -9.97
C GLU A 243 -15.76 18.19 -10.29
N ARG A 244 -15.10 17.19 -10.88
CA ARG A 244 -13.69 17.23 -11.32
C ARG A 244 -12.65 17.42 -10.21
N CYS A 245 -13.03 17.45 -8.94
CA CYS A 245 -12.07 17.53 -7.83
C CYS A 245 -11.07 16.36 -7.89
N GLU A 246 -11.57 15.14 -8.14
CA GLU A 246 -10.75 13.95 -8.24
C GLU A 246 -9.74 14.02 -9.40
N ALA A 247 -10.21 14.40 -10.60
CA ALA A 247 -9.36 14.58 -11.76
C ALA A 247 -8.27 15.64 -11.54
N ALA A 248 -8.62 16.78 -10.92
CA ALA A 248 -7.67 17.84 -10.62
C ALA A 248 -6.62 17.41 -9.58
N CYS A 249 -7.02 16.66 -8.54
CA CYS A 249 -6.10 16.09 -7.56
C CYS A 249 -5.17 15.05 -8.18
N ASN A 250 -5.70 14.16 -9.03
CA ASN A 250 -4.91 13.16 -9.74
C ASN A 250 -3.88 13.83 -10.67
N ALA A 251 -4.30 14.82 -11.45
CA ALA A 251 -3.41 15.61 -12.30
C ALA A 251 -2.31 16.31 -11.49
N ALA A 252 -2.65 16.89 -10.33
CA ALA A 252 -1.68 17.53 -9.45
C ALA A 252 -0.62 16.55 -8.93
N MET A 253 -1.03 15.33 -8.53
CA MET A 253 -0.10 14.28 -8.10
C MET A 253 0.82 13.82 -9.23
N VAL A 254 0.28 13.62 -10.45
CA VAL A 254 1.08 13.27 -11.62
C VAL A 254 2.10 14.36 -11.95
N VAL A 255 1.68 15.62 -12.00
CA VAL A 255 2.58 16.76 -12.25
C VAL A 255 3.66 16.87 -11.17
N LYS A 256 3.31 16.60 -9.91
CA LYS A 256 4.27 16.59 -8.79
C LYS A 256 5.32 15.48 -8.97
N LEU A 257 4.88 14.25 -9.23
CA LEU A 257 5.78 13.12 -9.53
C LEU A 257 6.69 13.44 -10.73
N GLU A 258 6.15 13.99 -11.81
CA GLU A 258 6.93 14.27 -13.02
C GLU A 258 7.95 15.40 -12.85
N LYS A 259 7.66 16.40 -12.03
CA LYS A 259 8.55 17.53 -11.78
C LYS A 259 9.59 17.21 -10.72
N GLU A 260 9.16 16.81 -9.52
CA GLU A 260 10.05 16.46 -8.41
C GLU A 260 10.80 15.16 -8.66
N GLY A 261 10.17 14.18 -9.32
CA GLY A 261 10.82 12.91 -9.67
C GLY A 261 11.92 13.02 -10.72
N ARG A 262 12.12 14.20 -11.33
CA ARG A 262 13.31 14.49 -12.14
C ARG A 262 14.52 14.85 -11.27
N THR A 263 14.29 15.52 -10.15
CA THR A 263 15.33 16.00 -9.23
C THR A 263 15.61 15.00 -8.12
N ASP A 264 14.56 14.38 -7.59
CA ASP A 264 14.60 13.45 -6.47
C ASP A 264 13.73 12.22 -6.78
N SER A 265 14.37 11.08 -7.03
CA SER A 265 13.64 9.84 -7.32
C SER A 265 12.92 9.29 -6.10
N SER A 266 13.27 9.71 -4.88
CA SER A 266 12.67 9.22 -3.63
C SER A 266 11.27 9.77 -3.37
N ILE A 267 10.83 10.81 -4.08
CA ILE A 267 9.48 11.40 -3.97
C ILE A 267 8.35 10.37 -4.13
N VAL A 268 8.61 9.28 -4.86
CA VAL A 268 7.63 8.20 -5.03
C VAL A 268 7.39 7.43 -3.73
N LEU A 269 8.35 7.39 -2.83
CA LEU A 269 8.21 6.78 -1.51
C LEU A 269 7.17 7.55 -0.69
N ASP A 270 7.21 8.89 -0.68
CA ASP A 270 6.22 9.75 -0.01
C ASP A 270 4.78 9.49 -0.48
N LEU A 271 4.60 9.21 -1.78
CA LEU A 271 3.30 8.82 -2.34
C LEU A 271 2.84 7.49 -1.74
N TYR A 272 3.71 6.48 -1.71
CA TYR A 272 3.36 5.15 -1.20
C TYR A 272 3.32 5.09 0.33
N GLU A 273 3.96 5.98 1.07
CA GLU A 273 3.72 6.15 2.51
C GLU A 273 2.24 6.46 2.80
N CYS A 274 1.55 7.11 1.85
CA CYS A 274 0.14 7.43 1.94
C CYS A 274 -0.79 6.33 1.42
N TRP A 275 -0.31 5.10 1.15
CA TRP A 275 -1.07 4.05 0.47
C TRP A 275 -2.42 3.71 1.12
N HIS A 276 -2.54 3.82 2.44
CA HIS A 276 -3.80 3.60 3.18
C HIS A 276 -4.92 4.57 2.78
N HIS A 277 -4.58 5.67 2.10
CA HIS A 277 -5.50 6.69 1.62
C HIS A 277 -5.75 6.58 0.11
N PHE A 278 -5.18 5.57 -0.55
CA PHE A 278 -5.40 5.37 -1.97
C PHE A 278 -6.85 4.97 -2.21
N PRO A 279 -7.52 5.63 -3.17
CA PRO A 279 -8.86 5.25 -3.55
C PRO A 279 -8.85 3.97 -4.41
N GLU A 280 -9.96 3.24 -4.37
CA GLU A 280 -10.14 2.01 -5.16
C GLU A 280 -10.72 2.27 -6.56
N ASP A 281 -11.04 3.53 -6.90
CA ASP A 281 -11.70 3.86 -8.15
C ASP A 281 -10.73 3.96 -9.35
N ALA A 282 -11.26 3.66 -10.54
CA ALA A 282 -10.49 3.58 -11.78
C ALA A 282 -9.83 4.90 -12.19
N SER A 283 -10.34 6.06 -11.74
CA SER A 283 -9.78 7.36 -12.10
C SER A 283 -8.36 7.56 -11.56
N PHE A 284 -8.00 6.83 -10.50
CA PHE A 284 -6.69 6.89 -9.85
C PHE A 284 -5.59 6.09 -10.59
N SER A 285 -5.96 5.31 -11.60
CA SER A 285 -5.02 4.50 -12.41
C SER A 285 -3.88 5.32 -13.02
N SER A 286 -4.14 6.55 -13.46
CA SER A 286 -3.12 7.46 -13.99
C SER A 286 -2.01 7.78 -12.98
N VAL A 287 -2.39 8.01 -11.72
CA VAL A 287 -1.46 8.28 -10.61
C VAL A 287 -0.66 7.03 -10.28
N LEU A 288 -1.31 5.86 -10.24
CA LEU A 288 -0.63 4.58 -10.00
C LEU A 288 0.35 4.23 -11.12
N SER A 289 0.01 4.49 -12.38
CA SER A 289 0.91 4.29 -13.52
C SER A 289 2.12 5.22 -13.46
N ALA A 290 1.91 6.51 -13.16
CA ALA A 290 3.00 7.44 -12.93
C ALA A 290 3.88 7.01 -11.74
N GLY A 291 3.27 6.64 -10.62
CA GLY A 291 3.94 6.13 -9.42
C GLY A 291 4.78 4.89 -9.74
N GLN A 292 4.25 3.92 -10.48
CA GLN A 292 4.99 2.73 -10.92
C GLN A 292 6.22 3.09 -11.76
N LYS A 293 6.08 4.02 -12.73
CA LYS A 293 7.21 4.49 -13.55
C LYS A 293 8.30 5.11 -12.68
N HIS A 294 7.92 5.92 -11.70
CA HIS A 294 8.87 6.54 -10.76
C HIS A 294 9.49 5.54 -9.78
N LEU A 295 8.75 4.53 -9.32
CA LEU A 295 9.29 3.41 -8.52
C LEU A 295 10.37 2.67 -9.28
N VAL A 296 10.09 2.28 -10.54
CA VAL A 296 11.06 1.59 -11.38
C VAL A 296 12.29 2.46 -11.62
N ARG A 297 12.12 3.77 -11.83
CA ARG A 297 13.24 4.71 -11.98
C ARG A 297 14.07 4.84 -10.70
N HIS A 298 13.43 4.85 -9.53
CA HIS A 298 14.08 4.99 -8.24
C HIS A 298 14.92 3.76 -7.87
N PHE A 299 14.32 2.56 -7.97
CA PHE A 299 15.01 1.31 -7.64
C PHE A 299 15.91 0.79 -8.76
N GLY A 300 15.60 1.13 -10.02
CA GLY A 300 16.35 0.73 -11.21
C GLY A 300 16.14 -0.74 -11.57
N ASP A 301 16.79 -1.62 -10.82
CA ASP A 301 16.83 -3.05 -11.07
C ASP A 301 17.03 -3.86 -9.78
N ALA A 302 16.72 -5.16 -9.85
CA ALA A 302 16.77 -6.05 -8.69
C ALA A 302 18.18 -6.17 -8.08
N LEU A 303 19.21 -6.19 -8.92
CA LEU A 303 20.59 -6.33 -8.46
C LEU A 303 21.08 -5.06 -7.77
N ALA A 304 20.64 -3.87 -8.18
CA ALA A 304 20.95 -2.62 -7.49
C ALA A 304 20.42 -2.64 -6.04
N ILE A 305 19.22 -3.18 -5.82
CA ILE A 305 18.66 -3.35 -4.48
C ILE A 305 19.48 -4.39 -3.69
N LEU A 306 19.67 -5.59 -4.25
CA LEU A 306 20.34 -6.72 -3.57
C LEU A 306 21.78 -6.43 -3.18
N ASN A 307 22.50 -5.59 -3.94
CA ASN A 307 23.90 -5.24 -3.69
C ASN A 307 24.09 -4.03 -2.76
N THR A 308 23.02 -3.46 -2.22
CA THR A 308 23.15 -2.40 -1.20
C THR A 308 23.20 -2.97 0.20
N ASP A 309 24.00 -2.33 1.05
CA ASP A 309 24.09 -2.65 2.48
C ASP A 309 22.72 -2.47 3.14
N ARG A 310 22.19 -3.54 3.73
CA ARG A 310 20.84 -3.57 4.29
C ARG A 310 20.75 -2.86 5.63
N ASP A 311 21.85 -2.85 6.39
CA ASP A 311 21.88 -2.32 7.74
C ASP A 311 22.05 -0.80 7.72
N LYS A 312 22.69 -0.28 6.67
CA LYS A 312 22.90 1.15 6.50
C LYS A 312 21.58 1.89 6.23
N PRO A 313 21.27 2.97 6.97
CA PRO A 313 20.07 3.76 6.73
C PRO A 313 20.13 4.48 5.38
N GLY A 314 18.98 4.63 4.72
CA GLY A 314 18.86 5.33 3.44
C GLY A 314 19.34 4.54 2.22
N THR A 315 19.66 3.26 2.36
CA THR A 315 20.00 2.40 1.21
C THR A 315 18.75 1.91 0.48
N LEU A 316 18.93 1.54 -0.79
CA LEU A 316 17.83 1.01 -1.62
C LEU A 316 17.22 -0.24 -1.02
N ALA A 317 18.02 -1.14 -0.42
CA ALA A 317 17.52 -2.31 0.27
C ALA A 317 16.59 -1.93 1.44
N ARG A 318 17.00 -0.97 2.28
CA ARG A 318 16.18 -0.53 3.41
C ARG A 318 14.91 0.17 2.96
N GLN A 319 14.99 1.02 1.94
CA GLN A 319 13.84 1.67 1.32
C GLN A 319 12.88 0.64 0.70
N PHE A 320 13.41 -0.36 -0.01
CA PHE A 320 12.62 -1.47 -0.57
C PHE A 320 11.89 -2.26 0.51
N MET A 321 12.57 -2.60 1.62
CA MET A 321 11.97 -3.29 2.76
C MET A 321 10.88 -2.47 3.47
N SER A 322 10.94 -1.14 3.39
CA SER A 322 9.89 -0.26 3.94
C SER A 322 8.67 -0.06 3.02
N LEU A 323 8.73 -0.57 1.78
CA LEU A 323 7.64 -0.40 0.84
C LEU A 323 6.37 -1.13 1.29
N PRO A 324 5.19 -0.52 1.11
CA PRO A 324 3.93 -1.23 1.28
C PRO A 324 3.71 -2.26 0.17
N PRO A 325 2.83 -3.26 0.38
CA PRO A 325 2.59 -4.33 -0.58
C PRO A 325 2.20 -3.84 -1.96
N GLN A 326 1.38 -2.79 -2.05
CA GLN A 326 0.91 -2.22 -3.31
C GLN A 326 2.06 -1.59 -4.11
N ALA A 327 3.09 -1.06 -3.44
CA ALA A 327 4.27 -0.54 -4.11
C ALA A 327 5.14 -1.68 -4.65
N VAL A 328 5.33 -2.76 -3.88
CA VAL A 328 6.06 -3.94 -4.34
C VAL A 328 5.30 -4.62 -5.49
N GLU A 329 3.98 -4.73 -5.39
CA GLU A 329 3.13 -5.23 -6.48
C GLU A 329 3.27 -4.36 -7.72
N ALA A 330 3.22 -3.02 -7.60
CA ALA A 330 3.42 -2.12 -8.73
C ALA A 330 4.82 -2.30 -9.34
N LEU A 331 5.87 -2.33 -8.53
CA LEU A 331 7.25 -2.51 -8.99
C LEU A 331 7.43 -3.85 -9.74
N LEU A 332 7.00 -4.96 -9.14
CA LEU A 332 7.09 -6.30 -9.74
C LEU A 332 6.07 -6.54 -10.85
N SER A 333 5.04 -5.71 -10.97
CA SER A 333 4.16 -5.71 -12.15
C SER A 333 4.79 -5.00 -13.34
N SER A 334 5.84 -4.19 -13.17
CA SER A 334 6.43 -3.47 -14.30
C SER A 334 7.35 -4.36 -15.14
N ASP A 335 7.22 -4.27 -16.46
CA ASP A 335 8.14 -4.93 -17.40
C ASP A 335 9.50 -4.18 -17.50
N ASP A 336 9.51 -2.91 -17.10
CA ASP A 336 10.70 -2.06 -17.07
C ASP A 336 11.57 -2.24 -15.83
N PHE A 337 11.10 -2.96 -14.80
CA PHE A 337 11.93 -3.24 -13.64
C PHE A 337 13.07 -4.18 -14.03
N GLY A 338 14.31 -3.69 -13.98
CA GLY A 338 15.45 -4.43 -14.52
C GLY A 338 15.75 -5.69 -13.72
N THR A 339 16.03 -6.80 -14.41
CA THR A 339 16.54 -8.03 -13.77
C THR A 339 17.62 -8.66 -14.64
N ASP A 340 18.57 -9.37 -14.04
CA ASP A 340 19.49 -10.26 -14.76
C ASP A 340 18.79 -11.59 -15.07
N SER A 341 18.10 -12.11 -14.07
CA SER A 341 17.23 -13.27 -14.14
C SER A 341 16.05 -13.07 -13.18
N GLU A 342 14.97 -13.82 -13.37
CA GLU A 342 13.85 -13.75 -12.42
C GLU A 342 14.22 -14.34 -11.04
N ALA A 343 15.36 -15.04 -10.92
CA ALA A 343 15.85 -15.55 -9.65
C ALA A 343 16.21 -14.39 -8.69
N SER A 344 16.67 -13.25 -9.21
CA SER A 344 16.93 -12.06 -8.39
C SER A 344 15.65 -11.48 -7.78
N VAL A 345 14.52 -11.55 -8.49
CA VAL A 345 13.20 -11.19 -7.94
C VAL A 345 12.78 -12.20 -6.87
N LEU A 346 13.00 -13.48 -7.14
CA LEU A 346 12.72 -14.57 -6.18
C LEU A 346 13.54 -14.41 -4.89
N LEU A 347 14.76 -13.87 -4.96
CA LEU A 347 15.60 -13.55 -3.80
C LEU A 347 15.17 -12.26 -3.09
N LEU A 348 14.65 -11.27 -3.81
CA LEU A 348 14.16 -10.02 -3.22
C LEU A 348 12.93 -10.22 -2.32
N LEU A 349 12.02 -11.10 -2.73
CA LEU A 349 10.76 -11.30 -2.02
C LEU A 349 10.93 -11.81 -0.58
N PRO A 350 11.74 -12.84 -0.29
CA PRO A 350 12.06 -13.24 1.09
C PRO A 350 12.61 -12.12 1.95
N ILE A 351 13.46 -11.26 1.39
CA ILE A 351 14.05 -10.12 2.11
C ILE A 351 12.96 -9.13 2.51
N TRP A 352 12.05 -8.84 1.58
CA TRP A 352 10.90 -7.99 1.89
C TRP A 352 9.94 -8.67 2.87
N PHE A 353 9.64 -9.97 2.69
CA PHE A 353 8.77 -10.70 3.60
C PHE A 353 9.31 -10.73 5.03
N ASP A 354 10.62 -10.92 5.22
CA ASP A 354 11.24 -10.92 6.54
C ASP A 354 11.07 -9.58 7.26
N ALA A 355 11.33 -8.48 6.55
CA ALA A 355 11.11 -7.13 7.08
C ALA A 355 9.62 -6.83 7.35
N TYR A 356 8.73 -7.32 6.49
CA TYR A 356 7.30 -7.00 6.50
C TYR A 356 6.46 -7.97 7.35
N ALA A 357 6.96 -9.17 7.69
CA ALA A 357 6.27 -10.19 8.48
C ALA A 357 5.83 -9.67 9.86
N ASN A 358 6.55 -8.67 10.39
CA ASN A 358 6.19 -7.99 11.64
C ASN A 358 4.82 -7.29 11.59
N TYR A 359 4.26 -7.02 10.40
CA TYR A 359 3.07 -6.17 10.24
C TYR A 359 1.72 -6.91 10.17
N ARG A 360 1.61 -8.19 10.57
CA ARG A 360 0.34 -8.96 10.61
C ARG A 360 -0.44 -9.06 9.28
N TYR A 361 0.18 -8.79 8.14
CA TYR A 361 -0.53 -8.89 6.85
C TYR A 361 -0.73 -10.35 6.44
N GLY A 362 -1.90 -10.63 5.87
CA GLY A 362 -2.36 -11.98 5.57
C GLY A 362 -1.64 -12.65 4.40
N VAL A 363 -1.71 -13.98 4.41
CA VAL A 363 -1.24 -14.93 3.38
C VAL A 363 -1.58 -14.49 1.95
N SER A 364 -2.70 -13.77 1.76
CA SER A 364 -3.15 -13.23 0.47
C SER A 364 -2.14 -12.31 -0.21
N THR A 365 -1.38 -11.53 0.55
CA THR A 365 -0.38 -10.60 0.00
C THR A 365 0.78 -11.37 -0.63
N GLY A 366 1.29 -12.37 0.08
CA GLY A 366 2.35 -13.24 -0.44
C GLY A 366 1.92 -13.98 -1.70
N VAL A 367 0.67 -14.47 -1.73
CA VAL A 367 0.09 -15.12 -2.92
C VAL A 367 0.08 -14.17 -4.13
N ASN A 368 -0.33 -12.92 -3.94
CA ASN A 368 -0.39 -11.93 -5.01
C ASN A 368 1.00 -11.58 -5.54
N LEU A 369 1.99 -11.42 -4.66
CA LEU A 369 3.37 -11.17 -5.06
C LEU A 369 3.99 -12.37 -5.79
N CYS A 370 3.74 -13.61 -5.33
CA CYS A 370 4.19 -14.82 -6.00
C CYS A 370 3.64 -14.95 -7.43
N ARG A 371 2.42 -14.45 -7.67
CA ARG A 371 1.82 -14.40 -9.00
C ARG A 371 2.53 -13.44 -9.94
N LEU A 372 3.31 -12.47 -9.44
CA LEU A 372 4.03 -11.51 -10.28
C LEU A 372 5.40 -12.01 -10.76
N ILE A 373 5.87 -13.16 -10.26
CA ILE A 373 7.13 -13.78 -10.65
C ILE A 373 6.99 -14.44 -12.02
N ARG A 374 7.93 -14.20 -12.94
CA ARG A 374 7.93 -14.82 -14.27
C ARG A 374 8.65 -16.15 -14.25
N VAL A 375 7.98 -17.17 -13.73
CA VAL A 375 8.53 -18.51 -13.44
C VAL A 375 9.25 -19.13 -14.64
N LEU A 376 8.78 -18.92 -15.88
CA LEU A 376 9.45 -19.45 -17.08
C LEU A 376 10.85 -18.85 -17.34
N HIS A 377 11.17 -17.73 -16.70
CA HIS A 377 12.46 -17.05 -16.81
C HIS A 377 13.36 -17.29 -15.59
N LEU A 378 12.97 -18.20 -14.70
CA LEU A 378 13.88 -18.76 -13.71
C LEU A 378 14.83 -19.77 -14.38
N GLY A 379 16.06 -19.86 -13.89
CA GLY A 379 17.00 -20.89 -14.34
C GLY A 379 16.47 -22.30 -14.04
N LYS A 380 16.86 -23.29 -14.84
CA LYS A 380 16.41 -24.69 -14.69
C LYS A 380 16.62 -25.21 -13.27
N ASP A 381 17.78 -24.90 -12.68
CA ASP A 381 18.12 -25.34 -11.32
C ASP A 381 17.22 -24.68 -10.27
N CYS A 382 16.90 -23.40 -10.45
CA CYS A 382 16.00 -22.69 -9.55
C CYS A 382 14.60 -23.31 -9.58
N ILE A 383 14.10 -23.66 -10.77
CA ILE A 383 12.77 -24.26 -10.93
C ILE A 383 12.74 -25.70 -10.39
N SER A 384 13.79 -26.48 -10.61
CA SER A 384 13.83 -27.89 -10.22
C SER A 384 14.18 -28.12 -8.76
N TYR A 385 15.04 -27.28 -8.16
CA TYR A 385 15.55 -27.49 -6.81
C TYR A 385 15.06 -26.47 -5.78
N VAL A 386 14.97 -25.20 -6.16
CA VAL A 386 14.64 -24.11 -5.21
C VAL A 386 13.13 -23.97 -5.07
N LEU A 387 12.41 -23.73 -6.18
CA LEU A 387 10.97 -23.46 -6.17
C LEU A 387 10.13 -24.51 -5.44
N PRO A 388 10.40 -25.84 -5.55
CA PRO A 388 9.63 -26.86 -4.83
C PRO A 388 9.83 -26.80 -3.31
N ARG A 389 10.95 -26.24 -2.83
CA ARG A 389 11.30 -26.13 -1.41
C ARG A 389 10.81 -24.83 -0.77
N LEU A 390 10.32 -23.87 -1.56
CA LEU A 390 9.76 -22.62 -1.04
C LEU A 390 8.33 -22.87 -0.55
N ASP A 391 8.14 -22.79 0.76
CA ASP A 391 6.85 -22.93 1.45
C ASP A 391 5.94 -21.71 1.24
N TRP A 392 6.52 -20.51 1.19
CA TRP A 392 5.81 -19.26 0.94
C TRP A 392 5.39 -19.07 -0.52
N PHE A 393 5.97 -19.84 -1.46
CA PHE A 393 5.59 -19.74 -2.87
C PHE A 393 4.23 -20.39 -3.11
N ALA A 394 3.22 -19.54 -3.29
CA ALA A 394 1.81 -19.91 -3.37
C ALA A 394 1.39 -20.61 -4.68
N ALA A 395 2.05 -21.73 -4.99
CA ALA A 395 1.67 -22.63 -6.07
C ALA A 395 1.33 -24.02 -5.50
N THR A 396 0.19 -24.56 -5.91
CA THR A 396 -0.21 -25.94 -5.63
C THR A 396 0.82 -26.93 -6.21
N PRO A 397 0.93 -28.16 -5.66
CA PRO A 397 1.83 -29.17 -6.21
C PRO A 397 1.62 -29.42 -7.71
N ARG A 398 0.36 -29.42 -8.17
CA ARG A 398 0.02 -29.56 -9.60
C ARG A 398 0.53 -28.38 -10.43
N GLN A 399 0.36 -27.14 -9.95
CA GLN A 399 0.90 -25.95 -10.61
C GLN A 399 2.43 -26.01 -10.67
N ARG A 400 3.10 -26.40 -9.59
CA ARG A 400 4.57 -26.55 -9.56
C ARG A 400 5.05 -27.56 -10.59
N THR A 401 4.47 -28.77 -10.64
CA THR A 401 4.80 -29.79 -11.65
C THR A 401 4.58 -29.28 -13.07
N ALA A 402 3.46 -28.57 -13.31
CA ALA A 402 3.16 -27.99 -14.60
C ALA A 402 4.19 -26.92 -15.01
N LEU A 403 4.56 -26.03 -14.09
CA LEU A 403 5.57 -24.99 -14.32
C LEU A 403 6.96 -25.60 -14.60
N THR A 404 7.36 -26.62 -13.83
CA THR A 404 8.60 -27.37 -14.06
C THR A 404 8.61 -28.05 -15.43
N ALA A 405 7.51 -28.68 -15.83
CA ALA A 405 7.39 -29.29 -17.15
C ALA A 405 7.47 -28.24 -18.28
N LEU A 406 6.80 -27.09 -18.12
CA LEU A 406 6.84 -25.99 -19.10
C LEU A 406 8.24 -25.39 -19.26
N ALA A 407 8.97 -25.22 -18.17
CA ALA A 407 10.31 -24.63 -18.18
C ALA A 407 11.38 -25.60 -18.69
N THR A 408 11.23 -26.90 -18.44
CA THR A 408 12.18 -27.92 -18.94
C THR A 408 11.94 -28.26 -20.41
N THR A 409 10.71 -28.08 -20.92
CA THR A 409 10.38 -28.29 -22.33
C THR A 409 11.04 -27.21 -23.20
N SER A 410 12.07 -27.60 -23.95
CA SER A 410 12.84 -26.68 -24.81
C SER A 410 12.18 -26.44 -26.18
N ASP A 411 11.44 -27.43 -26.70
CA ASP A 411 10.73 -27.31 -27.97
C ASP A 411 9.48 -26.42 -27.84
N PRO A 412 9.36 -25.32 -28.62
CA PRO A 412 8.19 -24.44 -28.58
C PRO A 412 6.88 -25.14 -28.99
N ALA A 413 6.93 -26.13 -29.90
CA ALA A 413 5.74 -26.86 -30.32
C ALA A 413 5.23 -27.78 -29.19
N ALA A 414 6.12 -28.56 -28.57
CA ALA A 414 5.83 -29.34 -27.38
C ALA A 414 5.35 -28.45 -26.22
N ARG A 415 5.96 -27.27 -26.00
CA ARG A 415 5.53 -26.33 -24.97
C ARG A 415 4.11 -25.82 -25.23
N LYS A 416 3.77 -25.47 -26.47
CA LYS A 416 2.41 -25.08 -26.87
C LYS A 416 1.41 -26.22 -26.65
N SER A 417 1.78 -27.46 -27.01
CA SER A 417 0.96 -28.64 -26.78
C SER A 417 0.72 -28.88 -25.27
N LEU A 418 1.76 -28.75 -24.46
CA LEU A 418 1.68 -28.86 -23.00
C LEU A 418 0.77 -27.78 -22.40
N LEU A 419 0.88 -26.53 -22.85
CA LEU A 419 -0.04 -25.46 -22.44
C LEU A 419 -1.49 -25.80 -22.78
N MET A 420 -1.76 -26.33 -23.97
CA MET A 420 -3.11 -26.76 -24.36
C MET A 420 -3.61 -27.94 -23.51
N SER A 421 -2.74 -28.86 -23.13
CA SER A 421 -3.06 -29.97 -22.23
C SER A 421 -3.40 -29.50 -20.81
N LEU A 422 -2.59 -28.58 -20.25
CA LEU A 422 -2.83 -28.00 -18.93
C LEU A 422 -4.16 -27.24 -18.84
N ARG A 423 -4.58 -26.59 -19.93
CA ARG A 423 -5.92 -25.98 -20.03
C ARG A 423 -7.03 -27.01 -19.96
N ARG A 424 -6.90 -28.12 -20.72
CA ARG A 424 -7.90 -29.21 -20.71
C ARG A 424 -8.05 -29.83 -19.33
N THR A 425 -6.95 -29.95 -18.59
CA THR A 425 -6.95 -30.49 -17.22
C THR A 425 -7.33 -29.47 -16.14
N LYS A 426 -7.72 -28.25 -16.54
CA LYS A 426 -8.12 -27.15 -15.64
C LYS A 426 -7.06 -26.84 -14.57
N VAL A 427 -5.78 -26.99 -14.89
CA VAL A 427 -4.71 -26.51 -14.01
C VAL A 427 -4.69 -24.98 -14.13
N ASP A 428 -5.30 -24.33 -13.14
CA ASP A 428 -5.30 -22.87 -13.06
C ASP A 428 -3.86 -22.38 -12.87
N LEU A 429 -3.24 -21.80 -13.90
CA LEU A 429 -1.95 -21.11 -13.79
C LEU A 429 -2.13 -19.61 -13.50
N GLY A 430 -3.36 -19.18 -13.16
CA GLY A 430 -3.73 -17.80 -12.87
C GLY A 430 -3.83 -16.89 -14.10
N ILE A 431 -3.92 -17.48 -15.29
CA ILE A 431 -3.95 -16.76 -16.57
C ILE A 431 -5.30 -17.00 -17.23
N ASP A 432 -5.96 -15.93 -17.65
CA ASP A 432 -6.91 -15.98 -18.75
C ASP A 432 -6.11 -16.36 -20.00
N ALA A 433 -5.93 -17.66 -20.21
CA ALA A 433 -5.02 -18.21 -21.22
C ALA A 433 -5.40 -17.78 -22.66
N ASP A 434 -6.61 -17.26 -22.83
CA ASP A 434 -7.11 -16.62 -24.03
C ASP A 434 -6.37 -15.31 -24.36
N GLU A 435 -5.82 -14.60 -23.37
CA GLU A 435 -5.16 -13.33 -23.60
C GLU A 435 -3.72 -13.46 -24.12
N LEU A 436 -2.98 -14.49 -23.70
CA LEU A 436 -1.67 -14.83 -24.31
C LEU A 436 -1.80 -15.24 -25.78
N LEU A 437 -2.95 -15.79 -26.18
CA LEU A 437 -3.24 -16.10 -27.59
C LEU A 437 -3.73 -14.86 -28.35
N LYS A 438 -4.50 -13.96 -27.72
CA LYS A 438 -4.93 -12.68 -28.30
C LYS A 438 -3.79 -11.67 -28.47
N GLN A 439 -2.81 -11.66 -27.56
CA GLN A 439 -1.60 -10.82 -27.66
C GLN A 439 -0.70 -11.17 -28.86
N GLN A 440 -0.93 -12.29 -29.53
CA GLN A 440 -0.28 -12.60 -30.80
C GLN A 440 -1.02 -12.02 -32.02
N GLY A 441 -2.11 -11.27 -31.86
CA GLY A 441 -2.89 -10.78 -32.99
C GLY A 441 -3.80 -9.55 -32.81
N CYS A 442 -3.87 -8.86 -31.67
CA CYS A 442 -4.70 -7.65 -31.58
C CYS A 442 -4.26 -6.67 -30.48
N GLU A 443 -4.04 -5.40 -30.86
CA GLU A 443 -3.93 -4.24 -29.97
C GLU A 443 -5.32 -3.65 -29.72
N SER A 444 -5.86 -3.72 -28.50
CA SER A 444 -6.52 -2.58 -27.84
C SER A 444 -7.15 -2.91 -26.47
N GLN A 445 -6.99 -1.91 -25.59
CA GLN A 445 -7.60 -1.65 -24.27
C GLN A 445 -7.01 -2.31 -23.01
N PRO A 446 -6.43 -1.49 -22.09
CA PRO A 446 -6.12 -1.89 -20.74
C PRO A 446 -7.28 -1.47 -19.83
N ASP A 447 -8.29 -2.33 -19.69
CA ASP A 447 -9.25 -2.17 -18.60
C ASP A 447 -8.74 -2.93 -17.38
N LEU A 448 -9.02 -2.39 -16.18
CA LEU A 448 -8.52 -2.83 -14.88
C LEU A 448 -9.02 -4.25 -14.55
N THR A 449 -8.35 -5.25 -15.14
CA THR A 449 -8.67 -6.67 -15.03
C THR A 449 -8.12 -7.29 -13.74
N PRO A 450 -8.72 -8.39 -13.25
CA PRO A 450 -8.22 -9.16 -12.10
C PRO A 450 -6.71 -9.39 -12.20
N ARG A 451 -6.03 -9.15 -11.07
CA ARG A 451 -4.57 -9.22 -10.88
C ARG A 451 -3.98 -10.41 -11.64
N ARG A 452 -3.38 -10.13 -12.80
CA ARG A 452 -2.95 -11.15 -13.76
C ARG A 452 -1.75 -11.90 -13.21
N CYS A 453 -1.80 -13.23 -13.23
CA CYS A 453 -0.62 -14.04 -12.97
C CYS A 453 0.41 -13.85 -14.09
N LYS A 454 1.62 -13.48 -13.72
CA LYS A 454 2.76 -13.26 -14.61
C LYS A 454 3.69 -14.48 -14.72
N TRP A 455 3.31 -15.65 -14.20
CA TRP A 455 4.14 -16.87 -14.28
C TRP A 455 4.63 -17.20 -15.70
N LEU A 456 3.81 -16.92 -16.72
CA LEU A 456 4.13 -17.13 -18.13
C LEU A 456 4.36 -15.82 -18.91
N ALA A 457 4.46 -14.68 -18.23
CA ALA A 457 4.72 -13.40 -18.89
C ALA A 457 6.13 -13.36 -19.51
N PRO A 458 6.36 -12.55 -20.56
CA PRO A 458 7.68 -12.40 -21.18
C PRO A 458 8.76 -11.90 -20.21
N ALA A 459 10.03 -12.11 -20.55
CA ALA A 459 11.16 -11.71 -19.73
C ALA A 459 11.10 -10.20 -19.39
N ARG A 460 11.58 -9.86 -18.19
CA ARG A 460 11.79 -8.47 -17.76
C ARG A 460 12.89 -7.82 -18.58
N ARG A 461 12.95 -6.49 -18.57
CA ARG A 461 14.09 -5.76 -19.13
C ARG A 461 15.38 -6.28 -18.50
N GLN A 462 16.30 -6.79 -19.31
CA GLN A 462 17.59 -7.24 -18.80
C GLN A 462 18.40 -6.05 -18.27
N CYS A 463 18.95 -6.14 -17.05
CA CYS A 463 19.75 -5.06 -16.47
C CYS A 463 21.24 -5.07 -16.89
N LEU A 464 21.64 -6.05 -17.71
CA LEU A 464 23.02 -6.24 -18.21
C LEU A 464 23.15 -5.87 -19.71
N THR A 465 22.41 -4.86 -20.17
CA THR A 465 22.38 -4.48 -21.59
C THR A 465 23.63 -3.73 -22.06
N SER A 466 24.45 -3.21 -21.15
CA SER A 466 25.71 -2.60 -21.55
C SER A 466 26.69 -3.68 -22.03
N PRO A 467 27.27 -3.56 -23.24
CA PRO A 467 28.31 -4.48 -23.70
C PRO A 467 29.53 -4.52 -22.77
N ASP A 468 29.74 -3.46 -22.00
CA ASP A 468 30.80 -3.36 -20.98
C ASP A 468 30.54 -4.24 -19.74
N GLY A 469 29.36 -4.84 -19.65
CA GLY A 469 28.89 -5.55 -18.47
C GLY A 469 28.60 -4.59 -17.31
N ARG A 470 28.19 -5.16 -16.17
CA ARG A 470 28.09 -4.41 -14.91
C ARG A 470 29.17 -4.90 -13.97
N VAL A 471 29.93 -3.97 -13.41
CA VAL A 471 30.97 -4.29 -12.43
C VAL A 471 30.34 -4.30 -11.05
N TYR A 472 30.21 -5.48 -10.47
CA TYR A 472 29.81 -5.61 -9.07
C TYR A 472 31.07 -5.58 -8.20
N THR A 473 31.07 -4.68 -7.23
CA THR A 473 32.09 -4.66 -6.18
C THR A 473 31.44 -5.22 -4.93
N TRP A 474 31.78 -6.45 -4.59
CA TRP A 474 31.36 -7.01 -3.32
C TRP A 474 32.52 -7.02 -2.33
N ARG A 475 32.16 -7.00 -1.05
CA ARG A 475 33.08 -7.17 0.06
C ARG A 475 32.55 -8.36 0.85
N VAL A 476 33.40 -9.34 1.03
CA VAL A 476 33.16 -10.46 1.94
C VAL A 476 34.24 -10.37 3.00
N GLN A 477 33.87 -10.49 4.28
CA GLN A 477 34.87 -10.65 5.33
C GLN A 477 35.65 -11.92 5.00
N GLN A 478 36.97 -11.88 5.17
CA GLN A 478 37.81 -13.04 4.87
C GLN A 478 37.32 -14.28 5.64
N GLN A 479 36.84 -14.11 6.87
CA GLN A 479 36.31 -15.18 7.70
C GLN A 479 35.06 -15.82 7.10
N ASP A 480 34.07 -15.02 6.69
CA ASP A 480 32.84 -15.51 6.07
C ASP A 480 33.12 -16.27 4.76
N LEU A 481 34.08 -15.81 3.96
CA LEU A 481 34.50 -16.50 2.74
C LEU A 481 35.15 -17.85 3.06
N LEU A 482 36.03 -17.89 4.07
CA LEU A 482 36.69 -19.12 4.51
C LEU A 482 35.68 -20.11 5.08
N ASP A 483 34.72 -19.65 5.87
CA ASP A 483 33.71 -20.51 6.49
C ASP A 483 32.71 -21.03 5.44
N GLY A 484 32.32 -20.20 4.48
CA GLY A 484 31.52 -20.62 3.32
C GLY A 484 32.25 -21.64 2.44
N LEU A 485 33.55 -21.44 2.17
CA LEU A 485 34.36 -22.41 1.42
C LEU A 485 34.53 -23.72 2.19
N LYS A 486 34.79 -23.67 3.50
CA LYS A 486 34.86 -24.88 4.34
C LYS A 486 33.55 -25.64 4.36
N ALA A 487 32.41 -24.93 4.43
CA ALA A 487 31.09 -25.56 4.38
C ALA A 487 30.80 -26.19 3.01
N ALA A 488 31.20 -25.54 1.92
CA ALA A 488 31.02 -26.06 0.55
C ALA A 488 31.99 -27.20 0.21
N LEU A 489 33.19 -27.20 0.81
CA LEU A 489 34.22 -28.23 0.68
C LEU A 489 34.10 -29.33 1.74
N ALA A 490 33.16 -29.21 2.68
CA ALA A 490 32.82 -30.31 3.57
C ALA A 490 32.42 -31.50 2.69
N PRO A 491 32.93 -32.71 2.96
CA PRO A 491 32.82 -33.84 2.05
C PRO A 491 31.34 -34.20 1.85
N HIS A 492 30.75 -33.71 0.77
CA HIS A 492 29.72 -34.46 0.07
C HIS A 492 30.40 -35.68 -0.57
N ASP A 493 29.70 -36.81 -0.68
CA ASP A 493 30.18 -38.15 -1.04
C ASP A 493 30.88 -38.30 -2.43
N ASN A 494 31.52 -37.28 -2.96
CA ASN A 494 32.37 -37.36 -4.14
C ASN A 494 33.58 -36.41 -4.04
N PRO A 495 34.80 -36.92 -3.85
CA PRO A 495 35.98 -36.09 -3.64
C PRO A 495 36.53 -35.58 -4.98
N ALA A 496 36.05 -34.44 -5.45
CA ALA A 496 36.80 -33.61 -6.40
C ALA A 496 37.53 -32.52 -5.60
N THR A 497 38.84 -32.70 -5.45
CA THR A 497 39.72 -31.74 -4.75
C THR A 497 39.79 -30.44 -5.55
N VAL A 498 39.11 -29.38 -5.08
CA VAL A 498 39.27 -28.03 -5.64
C VAL A 498 40.27 -27.27 -4.78
N LEU A 499 41.51 -27.15 -5.28
CA LEU A 499 42.55 -26.31 -4.72
C LEU A 499 42.29 -24.84 -5.12
N VAL A 500 41.76 -24.04 -4.18
CA VAL A 500 41.66 -22.59 -4.35
C VAL A 500 42.90 -21.95 -3.74
N GLY A 501 43.96 -21.80 -4.52
CA GLY A 501 45.16 -21.06 -4.14
C GLY A 501 44.90 -19.55 -4.20
N ILE A 502 44.76 -18.90 -3.03
CA ILE A 502 44.65 -17.43 -2.95
C ILE A 502 46.05 -16.87 -2.74
N CYS A 503 46.73 -16.48 -3.83
CA CYS A 503 48.00 -15.76 -3.75
C CYS A 503 47.77 -14.25 -3.58
N PRO A 504 48.44 -13.57 -2.63
CA PRO A 504 48.49 -12.11 -2.62
C PRO A 504 49.22 -11.60 -3.87
N ALA A 505 48.69 -10.53 -4.47
CA ALA A 505 49.04 -10.03 -5.80
C ALA A 505 50.45 -9.40 -5.95
N SER A 506 51.43 -9.81 -5.15
CA SER A 506 52.79 -9.26 -5.20
C SER A 506 53.86 -10.22 -5.73
N PHE A 507 53.52 -11.43 -6.20
CA PHE A 507 54.48 -12.30 -6.90
C PHE A 507 53.82 -13.10 -8.03
N VAL A 508 53.76 -12.52 -9.22
CA VAL A 508 53.67 -13.30 -10.46
C VAL A 508 55.03 -13.19 -11.14
N ARG A 509 55.93 -14.13 -10.86
CA ARG A 509 57.07 -14.40 -11.74
C ARG A 509 56.61 -15.43 -12.79
N PRO A 510 57.02 -15.30 -14.06
CA PRO A 510 56.73 -16.31 -15.06
C PRO A 510 57.54 -17.57 -14.74
N CYS A 511 56.86 -18.66 -14.39
CA CYS A 511 57.50 -19.94 -14.13
C CYS A 511 57.91 -20.59 -15.46
N HIS A 512 59.20 -20.53 -15.78
CA HIS A 512 59.85 -21.55 -16.60
C HIS A 512 60.60 -22.52 -15.68
N GLY A 513 60.26 -23.80 -15.83
CA GLY A 513 60.79 -25.04 -15.26
C GLY A 513 61.86 -25.02 -14.17
N SER A 514 61.63 -25.77 -13.09
CA SER A 514 62.55 -26.81 -12.60
C SER A 514 61.90 -27.58 -11.44
N ALA A 515 62.33 -28.84 -11.30
CA ALA A 515 61.80 -29.86 -10.42
C ALA A 515 62.25 -29.76 -8.95
N ALA A 516 61.47 -30.45 -8.11
CA ALA A 516 61.80 -31.04 -6.81
C ALA A 516 62.08 -30.11 -5.63
N GLY A 517 61.37 -30.36 -4.53
CA GLY A 517 61.66 -29.79 -3.22
C GLY A 517 60.41 -29.68 -2.37
N ASP A 518 60.19 -30.72 -1.56
CA ASP A 518 59.30 -30.77 -0.41
C ASP A 518 59.61 -29.60 0.55
N GLU A 519 58.60 -28.84 0.99
CA GLU A 519 58.57 -28.13 2.28
C GLU A 519 57.17 -27.52 2.52
N ASP A 520 56.42 -28.20 3.38
CA ASP A 520 55.31 -27.64 4.16
C ASP A 520 55.83 -26.52 5.07
N ALA A 521 55.37 -25.29 4.84
CA ALA A 521 54.99 -24.30 5.86
C ALA A 521 54.86 -22.92 5.21
N ALA A 522 53.63 -22.46 4.98
CA ALA A 522 53.35 -21.04 4.83
C ALA A 522 52.68 -20.56 6.12
N GLU A 523 53.48 -20.10 7.08
CA GLU A 523 52.99 -19.25 8.16
C GLU A 523 52.50 -17.92 7.54
N VAL A 524 51.22 -17.61 7.71
CA VAL A 524 50.62 -16.35 7.26
C VAL A 524 50.34 -15.49 8.48
N TYR A 525 51.09 -14.40 8.61
CA TYR A 525 50.85 -13.35 9.60
C TYR A 525 49.51 -12.64 9.33
N MET A 526 48.69 -12.53 10.39
CA MET A 526 47.48 -11.70 10.43
C MET A 526 47.83 -10.22 10.25
N TYR A 527 47.21 -9.50 9.29
CA TYR A 527 46.81 -8.08 9.44
C TYR A 527 45.81 -7.66 8.35
N GLY A 528 44.57 -7.34 8.74
CA GLY A 528 43.73 -6.27 8.15
C GLY A 528 43.60 -6.12 6.63
N LEU A 529 43.68 -7.18 5.84
CA LEU A 529 43.50 -7.11 4.38
C LEU A 529 42.01 -7.12 4.02
N SER A 530 41.60 -6.17 3.19
CA SER A 530 40.31 -6.22 2.51
C SER A 530 40.51 -6.70 1.06
N TRP A 531 39.78 -7.74 0.69
CA TRP A 531 39.82 -8.28 -0.65
C TRP A 531 38.73 -7.60 -1.48
N GLN A 532 39.13 -6.86 -2.51
CA GLN A 532 38.22 -6.39 -3.53
C GLN A 532 38.13 -7.45 -4.61
N VAL A 533 37.04 -8.19 -4.58
CA VAL A 533 36.77 -9.21 -5.57
C VAL A 533 35.84 -8.59 -6.61
N ARG A 534 36.37 -8.43 -7.83
CA ARG A 534 35.65 -7.82 -8.96
C ARG A 534 35.13 -8.92 -9.86
N PHE A 535 33.81 -9.04 -9.93
CA PHE A 535 33.14 -9.89 -10.91
C PHE A 535 32.65 -9.00 -12.04
N VAL A 536 33.12 -9.28 -13.25
CA VAL A 536 32.59 -8.66 -14.46
C VAL A 536 31.77 -9.73 -15.17
N ILE A 537 30.46 -9.54 -15.17
CA ILE A 537 29.52 -10.34 -15.94
C ILE A 537 29.27 -9.55 -17.23
N ARG A 538 29.78 -10.08 -18.34
CA ARG A 538 29.59 -9.52 -19.68
C ARG A 538 28.22 -9.89 -20.24
N SER A 539 27.74 -9.13 -21.22
CA SER A 539 26.45 -9.36 -21.88
C SER A 539 26.38 -10.70 -22.62
N ASP A 540 27.52 -11.30 -22.95
CA ASP A 540 27.62 -12.65 -23.53
C ASP A 540 27.50 -13.78 -22.49
N GLY A 541 27.34 -13.44 -21.21
CA GLY A 541 27.23 -14.37 -20.11
C GLY A 541 28.56 -14.96 -19.64
N THR A 542 29.71 -14.51 -20.16
CA THR A 542 31.01 -14.96 -19.64
C THR A 542 31.34 -14.24 -18.32
N PRO A 543 31.44 -14.96 -17.19
CA PRO A 543 31.91 -14.37 -15.95
C PRO A 543 33.44 -14.25 -16.02
N SER A 544 33.97 -13.09 -15.66
CA SER A 544 35.40 -12.95 -15.35
C SER A 544 35.57 -12.49 -13.91
N ILE A 545 36.49 -13.15 -13.21
CA ILE A 545 36.78 -12.91 -11.80
C ILE A 545 38.16 -12.27 -11.73
N CYS A 546 38.22 -11.07 -11.18
CA CYS A 546 39.47 -10.38 -10.89
C CYS A 546 39.55 -10.18 -9.38
N LEU A 547 40.52 -10.84 -8.75
CA LEU A 547 40.83 -10.67 -7.34
C LEU A 547 41.85 -9.53 -7.21
N LYS A 548 41.48 -8.44 -6.53
CA LYS A 548 42.40 -7.35 -6.20
C LYS A 548 42.50 -7.24 -4.68
N CYS A 549 43.67 -7.55 -4.14
CA CYS A 549 43.97 -7.28 -2.74
C CYS A 549 44.21 -5.77 -2.57
N THR A 550 43.49 -5.12 -1.67
CA THR A 550 43.73 -3.72 -1.32
C THR A 550 44.21 -3.64 0.11
N ASN A 551 45.44 -3.14 0.30
CA ASN A 551 46.01 -2.94 1.63
C ASN A 551 45.35 -1.69 2.26
N THR A 552 44.57 -1.90 3.31
CA THR A 552 43.76 -0.87 3.97
C THR A 552 44.58 0.11 4.82
N MET A 553 45.92 -0.02 4.85
CA MET A 553 46.84 0.76 5.68
C MET A 553 47.55 1.93 4.96
N ALA A 554 47.23 2.25 3.69
CA ALA A 554 47.95 3.29 2.93
C ALA A 554 47.28 4.68 2.88
N SER A 555 46.31 4.96 3.76
CA SER A 555 45.75 6.31 3.91
C SER A 555 45.53 6.67 5.38
N ASN A 556 46.60 7.12 6.02
CA ASN A 556 46.60 8.15 7.06
C ASN A 556 47.81 9.04 6.82
#